data_AF-A0A973J5K5-F1
#
_entry.id   AF-A0A973J5K5-F1
#
_cell.length_a   1.000
_cell.length_b   1.000
_cell.length_c   1.000
_cell.angle_alpha   90.00
_cell.angle_beta   90.00
_cell.angle_gamma   90.00
#
_symmetry.space_group_name_H-M   'P 1'
#
loop_
_entity.id
_entity.type
_entity.pdbx_description
1 polymer ?
#
loop_
_entity_poly.entity_id
_entity_poly.type
_entity_poly.pdbx_seq_one_letter_code
_entity_poly.pdbx_strand_id
1 'polypeptide(L)'
;KKEVIVVKNLSATGRVLKNMPLFTSAEVYNLEWDGLGLAEVWRTKKISGYVADYQIKDIDNDGQDEIVLALVLSVGPTIKSNSCLVAYKLAPQAQ
;
A
#
# COMPACT_ATOMS: atom_id res chain seq x y z
N LYS A 1 -18.18 0.90 -10.72
CA LYS A 1 -17.10 0.29 -11.52
C LYS A 1 -16.43 -0.77 -10.66
N LYS A 2 -15.89 -1.85 -11.24
CA LYS A 2 -15.19 -2.88 -10.46
C LYS A 2 -13.73 -2.47 -10.36
N GLU A 3 -13.37 -1.91 -9.22
CA GLU A 3 -12.03 -1.47 -8.89
C GLU A 3 -11.38 -2.47 -7.93
N VAL A 4 -10.06 -2.60 -8.01
CA VAL A 4 -9.26 -3.50 -7.18
C VAL A 4 -8.09 -2.70 -6.62
N ILE A 5 -8.06 -2.58 -5.29
CA ILE A 5 -6.92 -2.01 -4.58
C ILE A 5 -5.88 -3.11 -4.34
N VAL A 6 -4.64 -2.86 -4.72
CA VAL A 6 -3.52 -3.79 -4.53
C VAL A 6 -2.34 -3.09 -3.88
N VAL A 7 -1.71 -3.76 -2.92
CA VAL A 7 -0.48 -3.31 -2.27
C VAL A 7 0.72 -3.99 -2.92
N LYS A 8 1.71 -3.18 -3.30
CA LYS A 8 2.98 -3.65 -3.85
C LYS A 8 4.14 -3.27 -2.92
N ASN A 9 4.66 -4.27 -2.21
CA ASN A 9 5.87 -4.11 -1.42
C ASN A 9 7.12 -4.18 -2.31
N LEU A 10 8.02 -3.21 -2.14
CA LEU A 10 9.24 -3.04 -2.91
C LEU A 10 10.46 -3.43 -2.07
N SER A 11 11.29 -4.32 -2.61
CA SER A 11 12.53 -4.78 -1.97
C SER A 11 13.71 -3.87 -2.33
N ALA A 12 14.51 -3.47 -1.35
CA ALA A 12 15.76 -2.71 -1.60
C ALA A 12 16.91 -3.60 -2.08
N THR A 13 16.91 -4.89 -1.72
CA THR A 13 18.03 -5.80 -1.97
C THR A 13 17.87 -6.63 -3.25
N GLY A 14 16.78 -6.44 -4.01
CA GLY A 14 16.49 -7.25 -5.18
C GLY A 14 16.44 -8.76 -4.86
N ARG A 15 16.67 -9.61 -5.87
CA ARG A 15 16.78 -11.08 -5.68
C ARG A 15 18.16 -11.55 -5.19
N VAL A 16 19.02 -10.62 -4.71
CA VAL A 16 20.42 -10.92 -4.37
C VAL A 16 20.52 -11.79 -3.13
N LEU A 17 19.62 -11.59 -2.15
CA LEU A 17 19.44 -12.51 -1.02
C LEU A 17 18.35 -13.52 -1.39
N LYS A 18 18.79 -14.73 -1.79
CA LYS A 18 17.92 -15.77 -2.36
C LYS A 18 16.70 -16.13 -1.51
N ASN A 19 16.77 -15.93 -0.18
CA ASN A 19 15.78 -16.40 0.78
C ASN A 19 15.33 -15.35 1.83
N MET A 20 15.63 -14.05 1.65
CA MET A 20 15.17 -13.02 2.60
C MET A 20 14.73 -11.76 1.86
N PRO A 21 13.43 -11.66 1.48
CA PRO A 21 12.91 -10.45 0.87
C PRO A 21 12.87 -9.34 1.91
N LEU A 22 13.82 -8.41 1.85
CA LEU A 22 13.84 -7.21 2.68
C LEU A 22 13.03 -6.11 1.98
N PHE A 23 11.74 -6.06 2.27
CA PHE A 23 10.85 -5.00 1.78
C PHE A 23 11.09 -3.72 2.57
N THR A 24 11.46 -2.63 1.90
CA THR A 24 11.82 -1.36 2.54
C THR A 24 10.81 -0.24 2.27
N SER A 25 9.88 -0.49 1.36
CA SER A 25 8.92 0.51 0.90
C SER A 25 7.72 -0.17 0.27
N ALA A 26 6.63 0.56 0.12
CA ALA A 26 5.39 0.07 -0.47
C ALA A 26 4.71 1.14 -1.33
N GLU A 27 3.90 0.69 -2.27
CA GLU A 27 3.01 1.51 -3.09
C GLU A 27 1.62 0.86 -3.12
N VAL A 28 0.57 1.67 -3.09
CA VAL A 28 -0.81 1.20 -3.25
C VAL A 28 -1.31 1.60 -4.63
N TYR A 29 -1.93 0.66 -5.32
CA TYR A 29 -2.48 0.81 -6.66
C TYR A 29 -3.99 0.64 -6.63
N ASN A 30 -4.70 1.50 -7.36
CA ASN A 30 -6.07 1.25 -7.75
C ASN A 30 -6.12 0.84 -9.21
N LEU A 31 -6.69 -0.33 -9.47
CA LEU A 31 -6.80 -0.92 -10.80
C LEU A 31 -8.28 -1.07 -11.18
N GLU A 32 -8.64 -0.68 -12.40
CA GLU A 32 -9.98 -0.89 -12.97
C GLU A 32 -9.90 -1.89 -14.13
N TRP A 33 -10.90 -2.75 -14.27
CA TRP A 33 -11.02 -3.62 -15.44
C TRP A 33 -11.59 -2.85 -16.63
N ASP A 34 -10.81 -2.73 -17.71
CA ASP A 34 -11.17 -1.96 -18.91
C ASP A 34 -11.76 -2.80 -20.07
N GLY A 35 -11.84 -4.12 -19.89
CA GLY A 35 -12.27 -5.07 -20.92
C GLY A 35 -11.13 -5.92 -21.48
N LEU A 36 -9.90 -5.43 -21.44
CA LEU A 36 -8.69 -6.14 -21.87
C LEU A 36 -7.84 -6.62 -20.68
N GLY A 37 -7.82 -5.83 -19.61
CA GLY A 37 -6.99 -6.10 -18.45
C GLY A 37 -7.31 -5.21 -17.26
N LEU A 38 -6.46 -5.31 -16.24
CA LEU A 38 -6.45 -4.38 -15.11
C LEU A 38 -5.56 -3.18 -15.47
N ALA A 39 -6.17 -2.01 -15.61
CA ALA A 39 -5.49 -0.75 -15.89
C ALA A 39 -5.34 0.09 -14.61
N GLU A 40 -4.18 0.73 -14.42
CA GLU A 40 -3.96 1.64 -13.29
C GLU A 40 -4.82 2.90 -13.44
N VAL A 41 -5.68 3.14 -12.45
CA VAL A 41 -6.45 4.40 -12.32
C VAL A 41 -5.60 5.42 -11.59
N TRP A 42 -5.05 5.03 -10.44
CA TRP A 42 -4.15 5.86 -9.65
C TRP A 42 -3.21 5.00 -8.79
N ARG A 43 -2.14 5.63 -8.30
CA ARG A 43 -1.24 5.04 -7.31
C ARG A 43 -0.79 6.04 -6.25
N THR A 44 -0.46 5.57 -5.05
CA THR A 44 0.18 6.41 -4.04
C THR A 44 1.62 6.75 -4.42
N LYS A 45 2.18 7.80 -3.81
CA LYS A 45 3.64 7.94 -3.74
C LYS A 45 4.23 6.76 -2.97
N LYS A 46 5.52 6.51 -3.18
CA LYS A 46 6.29 5.52 -2.43
C LYS A 46 6.23 5.81 -0.93
N ILE A 47 5.75 4.83 -0.17
CA ILE A 47 5.63 4.85 1.29
C ILE A 47 6.88 4.18 1.87
N SER A 48 7.43 4.75 2.93
CA SER A 48 8.56 4.15 3.65
C SER A 48 8.08 3.01 4.55
N GLY A 49 8.79 1.88 4.53
CA GLY A 49 8.35 0.66 5.20
C GLY A 49 7.48 -0.23 4.31
N TYR A 50 7.35 -1.50 4.70
CA TYR A 50 6.48 -2.44 4.01
C TYR A 50 5.08 -2.42 4.63
N VAL A 51 4.06 -2.62 3.80
CA VAL A 51 2.67 -2.75 4.25
C VAL A 51 2.43 -4.22 4.57
N ALA A 52 2.10 -4.50 5.84
CA ALA A 52 1.79 -5.83 6.34
C ALA A 52 0.34 -6.22 6.06
N ASP A 53 -0.58 -5.26 6.16
CA ASP A 53 -2.00 -5.42 5.87
C ASP A 53 -2.63 -4.07 5.51
N TYR A 54 -3.80 -4.11 4.88
CA TYR A 54 -4.61 -2.93 4.61
C TYR A 54 -6.11 -3.23 4.73
N GLN A 55 -6.88 -2.19 5.04
CA GLN A 55 -8.34 -2.23 5.09
C GLN A 55 -8.90 -1.00 4.39
N ILE A 56 -10.11 -1.13 3.84
CA ILE A 56 -10.89 -0.01 3.30
C ILE A 56 -12.11 0.13 4.19
N LYS A 57 -12.22 1.27 4.87
CA LYS A 57 -13.29 1.54 5.82
C LYS A 57 -13.35 3.01 6.16
N ASP A 58 -14.55 3.54 6.27
CA ASP A 58 -14.85 4.79 6.97
C ASP A 58 -14.49 4.68 8.48
N ILE A 59 -13.36 5.27 8.87
CA ILE A 59 -12.86 5.22 10.26
C ILE A 59 -13.23 6.46 11.07
N ASP A 60 -13.52 7.59 10.42
CA ASP A 60 -13.89 8.85 11.09
C ASP A 60 -15.41 9.13 11.05
N ASN A 61 -16.18 8.24 10.44
CA ASN A 61 -17.63 8.26 10.29
C ASN A 61 -18.12 9.50 9.54
N ASP A 62 -17.39 9.94 8.52
CA ASP A 62 -17.76 11.06 7.65
C ASP A 62 -18.54 10.64 6.39
N GLY A 63 -18.73 9.33 6.19
CA GLY A 63 -19.43 8.75 5.03
C GLY A 63 -18.54 8.53 3.80
N GLN A 64 -17.23 8.76 3.89
CA GLN A 64 -16.23 8.43 2.88
C GLN A 64 -15.31 7.32 3.39
N ASP A 65 -14.96 6.37 2.54
CA ASP A 65 -14.02 5.32 2.93
C ASP A 65 -12.57 5.84 2.96
N GLU A 66 -11.82 5.46 3.99
CA GLU A 66 -10.37 5.55 4.01
C GLU A 66 -9.71 4.24 3.61
N ILE A 67 -8.50 4.33 3.05
CA ILE A 67 -7.57 3.22 3.07
C ILE A 67 -6.68 3.32 4.32
N VAL A 68 -6.73 2.28 5.15
CA VAL A 68 -5.92 2.14 6.36
C VAL A 68 -4.84 1.11 6.10
N LEU A 69 -3.58 1.49 6.32
CA LEU A 69 -2.39 0.67 6.09
C LEU A 69 -1.69 0.36 7.41
N ALA A 70 -1.35 -0.90 7.63
CA ALA A 70 -0.44 -1.32 8.69
C ALA A 70 0.99 -1.38 8.16
N LEU A 71 1.82 -0.42 8.57
CA LEU A 71 3.20 -0.27 8.10
C LEU A 71 4.19 -0.78 9.14
N VAL A 72 5.23 -1.47 8.66
CA VAL A 72 6.42 -1.80 9.43
C VAL A 72 7.60 -1.05 8.83
N LEU A 73 8.15 -0.13 9.62
CA LEU A 73 9.18 0.82 9.19
C LEU A 73 10.60 0.28 9.35
N SER A 74 10.78 -0.79 10.13
CA SER A 74 12.11 -1.33 10.42
C SER A 74 12.52 -2.39 9.42
N VAL A 75 13.57 -2.08 8.68
CA VAL A 75 14.02 -2.88 7.53
C VAL A 75 15.55 -2.97 7.58
N GLY A 76 16.07 -3.97 8.30
CA GLY A 76 17.50 -4.18 8.50
C GLY A 76 17.84 -4.95 9.78
N PRO A 77 19.12 -5.12 10.13
CA PRO A 77 19.58 -5.85 11.33
C PRO A 77 19.31 -5.13 12.66
N THR A 78 18.61 -3.99 12.63
CA THR A 78 18.32 -3.20 13.82
C THR A 78 17.16 -3.82 14.61
N ILE A 79 17.39 -4.13 15.88
CA ILE A 79 16.44 -4.81 16.80
C ILE A 79 15.18 -3.96 17.10
N LYS A 80 15.16 -2.67 16.77
CA LYS A 80 13.98 -1.81 16.97
C LYS A 80 13.00 -1.93 15.80
N SER A 81 11.87 -2.56 16.03
CA SER A 81 10.72 -2.58 15.13
C SER A 81 9.78 -1.42 15.45
N ASN A 82 9.73 -0.41 14.57
CA ASN A 82 8.69 0.61 14.61
C ASN A 82 7.59 0.21 13.63
N SER A 83 6.34 0.21 14.10
CA SER A 83 5.15 0.02 13.28
C SER A 83 4.21 1.20 13.46
N CYS A 84 3.48 1.57 12.42
CA CYS A 84 2.45 2.59 12.50
C CYS A 84 1.24 2.20 11.64
N LEU A 85 0.08 2.76 12.00
CA LEU A 85 -1.09 2.78 11.14
C LEU A 85 -1.13 4.11 10.43
N VAL A 86 -1.42 4.09 9.13
CA VAL A 86 -1.59 5.30 8.32
C VAL A 86 -2.91 5.19 7.59
N ALA A 87 -3.71 6.25 7.62
CA ALA A 87 -4.98 6.33 6.92
C ALA A 87 -4.92 7.44 5.86
N TYR A 88 -5.46 7.15 4.67
CA TYR A 88 -5.64 8.13 3.59
C TYR A 88 -7.10 8.14 3.14
N LYS A 89 -7.67 9.32 2.92
CA LYS A 89 -9.01 9.45 2.34
C LYS A 89 -9.02 9.01 0.89
N LEU A 90 -9.97 8.16 0.52
CA LEU A 90 -10.25 7.80 -0.87
C LEU A 90 -11.19 8.86 -1.46
N ALA A 91 -10.68 10.07 -1.64
CA ALA A 91 -11.46 11.12 -2.31
C ALA A 91 -11.65 10.74 -3.80
N PRO A 92 -12.87 10.86 -4.35
CA PRO A 92 -13.07 10.76 -5.79
C PRO A 92 -12.18 11.78 -6.49
N GLN A 93 -11.38 11.35 -7.46
CA GLN A 93 -10.71 12.31 -8.34
C GLN A 93 -11.79 13.05 -9.12
N ALA A 94 -11.84 14.38 -8.97
CA ALA A 94 -12.68 15.21 -9.82
C ALA A 94 -12.27 14.97 -11.29
N GLN A 95 -13.22 14.52 -12.11
CA GLN A 95 -13.05 14.36 -13.55
C GLN A 95 -12.82 15.70 -14.25
#